data_AF-A0A6G6KEW0-F1
#
_entry.id   AF-A0A6G6KEW0-F1
#
_cell.length_a   1.000
_cell.length_b   1.000
_cell.length_c   1.000
_cell.angle_alpha   90.00
_cell.angle_beta   90.00
_cell.angle_gamma   90.00
#
_symmetry.space_group_name_H-M   'P 1'
#
loop_
_entity.id
_entity.type
_entity.pdbx_description
1 polymer ?
#
loop_
_entity_poly.entity_id
_entity_poly.type
_entity_poly.pdbx_seq_one_letter_code
_entity_poly.pdbx_strand_id
1 'polypeptide(L)'
;MAIGGEISAQGQQFMSTSAASRVYRPTSMAYGYPQYLHYNGKYAAAPAGVPPAIYRAVTAANELQGKPYKWGGGHRQLHDRGYDCSGSVSYILFKAGLIRGPMTSSEFRRIGRPGPGRWLNLYVSGDHVFVSICGLRFDTSDYGSNRGDGPKWRPTARKFPGFEVRHLPGL
;
A
#
# COMPACT_ATOMS: atom_id res chain seq x y z
N MET A 1 -48.95 -18.99 -22.84
CA MET A 1 -48.81 -19.51 -21.46
C MET A 1 -47.45 -19.09 -20.91
N ALA A 2 -47.49 -18.24 -19.88
CA ALA A 2 -46.60 -18.06 -18.72
C ALA A 2 -45.42 -19.06 -18.53
N ILE A 3 -44.14 -18.64 -18.44
CA ILE A 3 -43.28 -18.16 -17.28
C ILE A 3 -42.66 -19.24 -16.36
N GLY A 4 -41.39 -19.01 -15.96
CA GLY A 4 -40.72 -19.47 -14.71
C GLY A 4 -39.86 -20.74 -14.82
N GLY A 5 -38.54 -20.73 -14.58
CA GLY A 5 -37.86 -20.91 -13.26
C GLY A 5 -37.45 -22.40 -13.11
N GLU A 6 -36.32 -22.88 -12.59
CA GLU A 6 -35.34 -22.40 -11.60
C GLU A 6 -34.12 -23.37 -11.55
N ILE A 7 -32.95 -22.82 -11.23
CA ILE A 7 -31.74 -23.30 -10.51
C ILE A 7 -31.46 -24.80 -10.17
N SER A 8 -30.21 -25.25 -10.45
CA SER A 8 -29.24 -25.85 -9.50
C SER A 8 -28.13 -26.59 -10.28
N ALA A 9 -26.84 -26.24 -10.24
CA ALA A 9 -25.86 -26.22 -9.14
C ALA A 9 -24.85 -27.39 -9.29
N GLN A 10 -23.57 -26.98 -9.37
CA GLN A 10 -22.36 -27.73 -9.00
C GLN A 10 -21.75 -28.76 -9.96
N GLY A 11 -20.63 -28.36 -10.55
CA GLY A 11 -19.52 -29.23 -10.93
C GLY A 11 -18.22 -28.50 -10.57
N GLN A 12 -17.66 -28.85 -9.41
CA GLN A 12 -16.44 -28.29 -8.84
C GLN A 12 -15.24 -28.46 -9.77
N GLN A 13 -14.46 -27.39 -9.94
CA GLN A 13 -13.03 -27.54 -10.21
C GLN A 13 -12.25 -26.60 -9.31
N PHE A 14 -11.97 -27.11 -8.11
CA PHE A 14 -10.90 -26.62 -7.26
C PHE A 14 -9.54 -26.99 -7.88
N MET A 15 -8.53 -26.19 -7.53
CA MET A 15 -7.09 -26.36 -7.81
C MET A 15 -6.58 -25.70 -9.09
N SER A 16 -6.26 -24.40 -8.97
CA SER A 16 -5.07 -23.87 -9.64
C SER A 16 -4.22 -23.13 -8.63
N THR A 17 -3.25 -23.85 -8.08
CA THR A 17 -2.08 -23.28 -7.42
C THR A 17 -1.31 -22.46 -8.46
N SER A 18 -1.61 -21.17 -8.57
CA SER A 18 -0.81 -20.25 -9.37
C SER A 18 -0.05 -19.33 -8.44
N ALA A 19 1.28 -19.41 -8.49
CA ALA A 19 2.19 -18.51 -7.79
C ALA A 19 1.75 -17.06 -8.08
N ALA A 20 1.29 -16.37 -7.04
CA ALA A 20 0.72 -15.03 -7.13
C ALA A 20 1.62 -14.12 -7.98
N SER A 21 1.05 -13.60 -9.07
CA SER A 21 1.73 -12.70 -9.99
C SER A 21 2.43 -11.56 -9.23
N ARG A 22 3.74 -11.39 -9.44
CA ARG A 22 4.64 -10.39 -8.80
C ARG A 22 4.40 -8.94 -9.28
N VAL A 23 3.14 -8.57 -9.44
CA VAL A 23 2.71 -7.27 -9.94
C VAL A 23 1.70 -6.68 -8.95
N TYR A 24 2.02 -5.50 -8.44
CA TYR A 24 1.10 -4.70 -7.67
C TYR A 24 0.07 -4.21 -8.65
N ARG A 25 -1.14 -4.72 -8.54
CA ARG A 25 -2.29 -4.21 -9.26
C ARG A 25 -3.16 -3.50 -8.23
N PRO A 26 -3.67 -2.29 -8.53
CA PRO A 26 -4.85 -1.81 -7.83
C PRO A 26 -5.96 -2.84 -8.09
N THR A 27 -6.22 -3.72 -7.12
CA THR A 27 -7.06 -4.93 -7.30
C THR A 27 -8.56 -4.62 -7.41
N SER A 28 -9.06 -4.03 -8.50
CA SER A 28 -10.51 -3.84 -8.67
C SER A 28 -11.34 -5.11 -8.33
N MET A 29 -12.12 -5.03 -7.25
CA MET A 29 -13.32 -5.82 -6.90
C MET A 29 -13.34 -7.37 -6.99
N ALA A 30 -12.25 -8.10 -7.22
CA ALA A 30 -12.35 -9.56 -7.48
C ALA A 30 -12.30 -10.49 -6.25
N TYR A 31 -12.04 -10.02 -5.03
CA TYR A 31 -11.67 -10.91 -3.90
C TYR A 31 -12.26 -10.54 -2.52
N GLY A 32 -13.29 -9.69 -2.42
CA GLY A 32 -13.83 -9.27 -1.12
C GLY A 32 -12.85 -8.45 -0.25
N TYR A 33 -11.79 -7.91 -0.88
CA TYR A 33 -10.87 -6.96 -0.27
C TYR A 33 -11.60 -5.67 0.12
N PRO A 34 -11.10 -4.97 1.15
CA PRO A 34 -11.70 -3.71 1.55
C PRO A 34 -11.81 -2.72 0.40
N GLN A 35 -12.88 -1.93 0.45
CA GLN A 35 -13.19 -0.94 -0.58
C GLN A 35 -11.95 -0.09 -0.88
N TYR A 36 -11.73 0.16 -2.17
CA TYR A 36 -10.61 0.97 -2.64
C TYR A 36 -10.65 2.36 -2.01
N LEU A 37 -9.49 2.97 -1.81
CA LEU A 37 -9.48 4.41 -1.56
C LEU A 37 -10.18 5.13 -2.72
N HIS A 38 -10.98 6.14 -2.38
CA HIS A 38 -11.54 7.06 -3.36
C HIS A 38 -10.41 7.99 -3.82
N TYR A 39 -9.91 7.79 -5.04
CA TYR A 39 -8.80 8.56 -5.59
C TYR A 39 -9.29 9.56 -6.64
N ASN A 40 -8.98 10.85 -6.47
CA ASN A 40 -9.44 11.91 -7.38
C ASN A 40 -8.37 12.34 -8.41
N GLY A 41 -7.31 11.56 -8.59
CA GLY A 41 -6.20 11.90 -9.48
C GLY A 41 -5.02 12.60 -8.77
N LYS A 42 -5.20 13.07 -7.53
CA LYS A 42 -4.12 13.66 -6.73
C LYS A 42 -4.13 13.22 -5.27
N TYR A 43 -5.30 13.15 -4.65
CA TYR A 43 -5.49 12.78 -3.26
C TYR A 43 -6.40 11.55 -3.15
N ALA A 44 -6.27 10.85 -2.03
CA ALA A 44 -7.05 9.66 -1.73
C ALA A 44 -7.89 9.88 -0.46
N ALA A 45 -9.07 9.28 -0.40
CA ALA A 45 -9.91 9.25 0.79
C ALA A 45 -10.22 7.80 1.18
N ALA A 46 -10.14 7.51 2.48
CA ALA A 46 -10.50 6.19 2.99
C ALA A 46 -12.02 6.00 3.00
N PRO A 47 -12.52 4.82 2.60
CA PRO A 47 -13.95 4.51 2.66
C PRO A 47 -14.42 4.39 4.11
N ALA A 48 -15.74 4.37 4.32
CA ALA A 48 -16.33 4.10 5.63
C ALA A 48 -15.96 2.70 6.15
N GLY A 49 -15.82 2.55 7.46
CA GLY A 49 -15.62 1.25 8.12
C GLY A 49 -14.19 0.71 8.12
N VAL A 50 -13.20 1.49 7.67
CA VAL A 50 -11.78 1.15 7.88
C VAL A 50 -11.37 1.42 9.33
N PRO A 51 -10.32 0.77 9.86
CA PRO A 51 -9.78 1.10 11.18
C PRO A 51 -9.34 2.58 11.28
N PRO A 52 -9.44 3.24 12.46
CA PRO A 52 -8.96 4.60 12.68
C PRO A 52 -7.51 4.87 12.23
N ALA A 53 -6.63 3.87 12.37
CA ALA A 53 -5.25 3.96 11.91
C ALA A 53 -5.13 4.14 10.39
N ILE A 54 -6.06 3.55 9.61
CA ILE A 54 -6.07 3.66 8.15
C ILE A 54 -6.50 5.06 7.71
N TYR A 55 -7.50 5.67 8.37
CA TYR A 55 -7.84 7.07 8.13
C TYR A 55 -6.62 7.98 8.34
N ARG A 56 -5.90 7.81 9.46
CA ARG A 56 -4.69 8.59 9.75
C ARG A 56 -3.58 8.33 8.74
N ALA A 57 -3.39 7.09 8.30
CA ALA A 57 -2.40 6.74 7.29
C ALA A 57 -2.69 7.43 5.94
N VAL A 58 -3.94 7.45 5.50
CA VAL A 58 -4.35 8.13 4.26
C VAL A 58 -4.15 9.64 4.38
N THR A 59 -4.54 10.24 5.51
CA THR A 59 -4.29 11.68 5.77
C THR A 59 -2.80 12.00 5.73
N ALA A 60 -1.95 11.20 6.38
CA ALA A 60 -0.51 11.41 6.39
C ALA A 60 0.12 11.26 4.99
N ALA A 61 -0.35 10.30 4.20
CA ALA A 61 0.09 10.15 2.82
C ALA A 61 -0.35 11.35 1.94
N ASN A 62 -1.56 11.87 2.13
CA ASN A 62 -2.01 13.10 1.47
C ASN A 62 -1.15 14.33 1.85
N GLU A 63 -0.69 14.43 3.11
CA GLU A 63 0.22 15.51 3.53
C GLU A 63 1.58 15.46 2.80
N LEU A 64 2.04 14.27 2.41
CA LEU A 64 3.28 14.07 1.66
C LEU A 64 3.12 14.23 0.14
N GLN A 65 1.89 14.18 -0.37
CA GLN A 65 1.61 14.18 -1.81
C GLN A 65 2.33 15.32 -2.53
N GLY A 66 3.25 14.96 -3.43
CA GLY A 66 3.96 15.91 -4.30
C GLY A 66 5.14 16.61 -3.64
N LYS A 67 5.55 16.22 -2.43
CA LYS A 67 6.83 16.67 -1.86
C LYS A 67 8.01 16.12 -2.67
N PRO A 68 9.16 16.82 -2.70
CA PRO A 68 10.34 16.36 -3.41
C PRO A 68 10.93 15.11 -2.75
N TYR A 69 11.59 14.28 -3.56
CA TYR A 69 12.47 13.25 -3.05
C TYR A 69 13.70 13.90 -2.41
N LYS A 70 14.07 13.45 -1.22
CA LYS A 70 15.30 13.86 -0.54
C LYS A 70 15.90 12.64 0.15
N TRP A 71 17.10 12.23 -0.26
CA TRP A 71 17.83 11.14 0.39
C TRP A 71 18.03 11.42 1.89
N GLY A 72 17.62 10.50 2.77
CA GLY A 72 17.63 10.67 4.22
C GLY A 72 16.52 11.57 4.76
N GLY A 73 15.64 12.08 3.90
CA GLY A 73 14.55 12.96 4.28
C GLY A 73 13.49 12.24 5.12
N GLY A 74 13.08 12.86 6.23
CA GLY A 74 12.11 12.28 7.17
C GLY A 74 12.70 11.43 8.30
N HIS A 75 14.02 11.21 8.34
CA HIS A 75 14.66 10.37 9.38
C HIS A 75 15.12 11.14 10.63
N ARG A 76 15.59 12.38 10.48
CA ARG A 76 16.03 13.22 11.64
C ARG A 76 14.95 14.17 12.12
N GLN A 77 14.08 14.57 11.20
CA GLN A 77 13.00 15.51 11.44
C GLN A 77 11.75 14.92 10.78
N LEU A 78 10.71 14.72 11.58
CA LEU A 78 9.45 14.17 11.07
C LEU A 78 8.85 15.08 9.99
N HIS A 79 8.93 16.41 10.19
CA HIS A 79 8.43 17.41 9.24
C HIS A 79 9.59 17.96 8.39
N ASP A 80 10.00 17.23 7.36
CA ASP A 80 11.06 17.63 6.43
C ASP A 80 10.49 18.30 5.16
N ARG A 81 11.36 19.01 4.42
CA ARG A 81 11.08 19.62 3.12
C ARG A 81 11.00 18.60 1.98
N GLY A 82 11.56 17.41 2.17
CA GLY A 82 11.49 16.30 1.23
C GLY A 82 11.72 14.97 1.96
N TYR A 83 11.34 13.86 1.32
CA TYR A 83 11.35 12.54 1.95
C TYR A 83 11.93 11.48 1.02
N ASP A 84 12.66 10.51 1.58
CA ASP A 84 13.04 9.30 0.85
C ASP A 84 11.95 8.22 0.96
N CYS A 85 12.19 7.04 0.37
CA CYS A 85 11.26 5.91 0.43
C CYS A 85 10.87 5.53 1.86
N SER A 86 11.88 5.25 2.69
CA SER A 86 11.72 4.79 4.07
C SER A 86 11.25 5.89 5.02
N GLY A 87 11.66 7.13 4.81
CA GLY A 87 11.17 8.30 5.55
C GLY A 87 9.71 8.59 5.24
N SER A 88 9.27 8.41 3.99
CA SER A 88 7.86 8.57 3.61
C SER A 88 6.97 7.52 4.27
N VAL A 89 7.37 6.24 4.21
CA VAL A 89 6.63 5.15 4.86
C VAL A 89 6.63 5.32 6.38
N SER A 90 7.78 5.72 6.95
CA SER A 90 7.89 6.02 8.38
C SER A 90 6.94 7.12 8.82
N TYR A 91 6.89 8.23 8.08
CA TYR A 91 5.99 9.36 8.38
C TYR A 91 4.53 8.91 8.42
N ILE A 92 4.10 8.14 7.41
CA ILE A 92 2.73 7.61 7.31
C ILE A 92 2.40 6.73 8.52
N LEU A 93 3.27 5.77 8.84
CA LEU A 93 3.03 4.83 9.93
C LEU A 93 3.11 5.50 11.31
N PHE A 94 4.02 6.47 11.48
CA PHE A 94 4.15 7.24 12.71
C PHE A 94 2.88 8.06 12.98
N LYS A 95 2.40 8.83 11.99
CA LYS A 95 1.16 9.61 12.09
C LYS A 95 -0.08 8.71 12.23
N ALA A 96 -0.02 7.48 11.73
CA ALA A 96 -1.05 6.47 11.95
C ALA A 96 -1.03 5.87 13.37
N GLY A 97 0.02 6.11 14.16
CA GLY A 97 0.21 5.52 15.49
C GLY A 97 0.63 4.06 15.44
N LEU A 98 1.25 3.63 14.34
CA LEU A 98 1.61 2.23 14.06
C LEU A 98 3.08 1.91 14.36
N ILE A 99 3.94 2.94 14.37
CA ILE A 99 5.34 2.85 14.80
C ILE A 99 5.69 4.06 15.68
N ARG A 100 6.79 3.97 16.42
CA ARG A 100 7.21 5.00 17.39
C ARG A 100 8.30 5.95 16.89
N GLY A 101 8.87 5.70 15.72
CA GLY A 101 9.95 6.52 15.18
C GLY A 101 10.29 6.13 13.73
N PRO A 102 11.20 6.88 13.10
CA PRO A 102 11.63 6.61 11.73
C PRO A 102 12.40 5.30 11.64
N MET A 103 12.24 4.62 10.50
CA MET A 103 12.86 3.34 10.18
C MET A 103 13.43 3.38 8.77
N THR A 104 14.54 2.68 8.56
CA THR A 104 15.15 2.43 7.25
C THR A 104 14.41 1.33 6.49
N SER A 105 14.61 1.26 5.16
CA SER A 105 14.09 0.18 4.31
C SER A 105 14.46 -1.21 4.83
N SER A 106 15.70 -1.39 5.29
CA SER A 106 16.17 -2.66 5.84
C SER A 106 15.48 -3.04 7.16
N GLU A 107 15.19 -2.09 8.03
CA GLU A 107 14.47 -2.35 9.28
C GLU A 107 13.00 -2.71 9.04
N PHE A 108 12.37 -2.16 7.99
CA PHE A 108 11.01 -2.55 7.59
C PHE A 108 10.89 -4.05 7.26
N ARG A 109 11.98 -4.73 6.91
CA ARG A 109 12.00 -6.19 6.70
C ARG A 109 11.81 -6.99 7.99
N ARG A 110 11.80 -6.35 9.17
CA ARG A 110 11.69 -7.04 10.46
C ARG A 110 10.40 -6.74 11.22
N ILE A 111 9.55 -5.84 10.72
CA ILE A 111 8.32 -5.45 11.40
C ILE A 111 7.10 -6.18 10.87
N GLY A 112 6.09 -6.36 11.73
CA GLY A 112 4.86 -7.03 11.34
C GLY A 112 5.07 -8.47 10.90
N ARG A 113 4.05 -9.03 10.24
CA ARG A 113 4.03 -10.42 9.78
C ARG A 113 4.25 -10.50 8.27
N PRO A 114 4.88 -11.59 7.78
CA PRO A 114 5.02 -11.82 6.36
C PRO A 114 3.66 -12.03 5.68
N GLY A 115 3.56 -11.63 4.43
CA GLY A 115 2.38 -11.76 3.60
C GLY A 115 1.46 -10.52 3.63
N PRO A 116 0.45 -10.49 2.76
CA PRO A 116 -0.48 -9.39 2.68
C PRO A 116 -1.43 -9.36 3.89
N GLY A 117 -1.68 -8.17 4.41
CA GLY A 117 -2.75 -7.84 5.33
C GLY A 117 -3.92 -7.21 4.60
N ARG A 118 -4.96 -6.84 5.37
CA ARG A 118 -6.25 -6.45 4.81
C ARG A 118 -6.23 -5.03 4.24
N TRP A 119 -5.78 -4.05 5.02
CA TRP A 119 -5.87 -2.64 4.63
C TRP A 119 -4.53 -2.01 4.28
N LEU A 120 -3.44 -2.41 4.93
CA LEU A 120 -2.13 -1.79 4.76
C LEU A 120 -1.08 -2.86 4.51
N ASN A 121 -0.36 -2.71 3.41
CA ASN A 121 0.70 -3.62 2.98
C ASN A 121 1.99 -2.85 2.73
N LEU A 122 3.04 -3.25 3.42
CA LEU A 122 4.41 -2.80 3.19
C LEU A 122 5.05 -3.70 2.15
N TYR A 123 5.67 -3.09 1.16
CA TYR A 123 6.48 -3.76 0.17
C TYR A 123 7.91 -3.33 0.42
N VAL A 124 8.76 -4.28 0.81
CA VAL A 124 10.10 -3.99 1.32
C VAL A 124 11.16 -4.78 0.55
N SER A 125 12.19 -4.10 0.04
CA SER A 125 13.42 -4.69 -0.49
C SER A 125 14.64 -4.21 0.33
N GLY A 126 15.85 -4.61 -0.04
CA GLY A 126 17.07 -4.13 0.64
C GLY A 126 17.32 -2.62 0.46
N ASP A 127 16.83 -2.06 -0.64
CA ASP A 127 17.13 -0.72 -1.13
C ASP A 127 15.91 0.20 -1.20
N HIS A 128 14.69 -0.35 -1.17
CA HIS A 128 13.48 0.43 -1.36
C HIS A 128 12.33 -0.07 -0.47
N VAL A 129 11.42 0.84 -0.15
CA VAL A 129 10.19 0.50 0.55
C VAL A 129 9.06 1.40 0.08
N PHE A 130 7.88 0.82 -0.09
CA PHE A 130 6.65 1.55 -0.36
C PHE A 130 5.47 0.89 0.34
N VAL A 131 4.33 1.58 0.36
CA VAL A 131 3.12 1.11 1.03
C VAL A 131 1.93 1.07 0.08
N SER A 132 1.05 0.10 0.26
CA SER A 132 -0.31 0.12 -0.28
C SER A 132 -1.30 0.30 0.86
N ILE A 133 -2.23 1.23 0.72
CA ILE A 133 -3.30 1.49 1.68
C ILE A 133 -4.62 1.33 0.93
N CYS A 134 -5.47 0.41 1.40
CA CYS A 134 -6.70 -0.05 0.76
C CYS A 134 -6.53 -0.23 -0.77
N GLY A 135 -5.44 -0.88 -1.18
CA GLY A 135 -5.20 -1.19 -2.58
C GLY A 135 -4.74 -0.02 -3.46
N LEU A 136 -4.45 1.17 -2.91
CA LEU A 136 -3.77 2.26 -3.61
C LEU A 136 -2.32 2.40 -3.12
N ARG A 137 -1.38 2.50 -4.07
CA ARG A 137 0.06 2.57 -3.77
C ARG A 137 0.48 3.99 -3.48
N PHE A 138 1.29 4.14 -2.45
CA PHE A 138 2.05 5.35 -2.15
C PHE A 138 3.54 5.03 -2.22
N ASP A 139 4.27 5.70 -3.11
CA ASP A 139 5.63 5.31 -3.51
C ASP A 139 6.43 6.53 -3.96
N THR A 140 7.71 6.56 -3.60
CA THR A 140 8.64 7.64 -3.93
C THR A 140 9.39 7.45 -5.24
N SER A 141 9.24 6.28 -5.88
CA SER A 141 9.84 6.00 -7.18
C SER A 141 8.77 5.83 -8.25
N ASP A 142 8.99 6.43 -9.41
CA ASP A 142 8.32 6.02 -10.62
C ASP A 142 9.00 4.73 -11.13
N TYR A 143 8.20 3.67 -11.23
CA TYR A 143 8.70 2.41 -11.76
C TYR A 143 9.20 2.65 -13.20
N GLY A 144 10.53 2.66 -13.41
CA GLY A 144 11.15 2.80 -14.73
C GLY A 144 12.21 3.90 -14.89
N SER A 145 12.37 4.87 -13.96
CA SER A 145 13.33 5.99 -14.17
C SER A 145 14.63 5.92 -13.38
N ASN A 146 14.75 5.02 -12.40
CA ASN A 146 15.84 4.97 -11.41
C ASN A 146 16.04 6.30 -10.62
N ARG A 147 15.08 7.22 -10.66
CA ARG A 147 15.15 8.51 -9.93
C ARG A 147 14.08 8.55 -8.84
N GLY A 148 14.41 9.20 -7.74
CA GLY A 148 13.43 9.58 -6.74
C GLY A 148 12.50 10.64 -7.30
N ASP A 149 11.24 10.28 -7.54
CA ASP A 149 10.18 11.17 -8.03
C ASP A 149 9.32 11.73 -6.88
N GLY A 150 9.72 11.44 -5.65
CA GLY A 150 9.11 11.96 -4.43
C GLY A 150 7.81 11.23 -4.06
N PRO A 151 7.39 11.34 -2.80
CA PRO A 151 6.21 10.67 -2.28
C PRO A 151 4.92 11.13 -2.98
N LYS A 152 4.22 10.18 -3.59
CA LYS A 152 2.88 10.41 -4.14
C LYS A 152 2.06 9.14 -4.26
N TRP A 153 0.74 9.30 -4.30
CA TRP A 153 -0.19 8.27 -4.74
C TRP A 153 0.08 7.90 -6.19
N ARG A 154 0.11 6.59 -6.47
CA ARG A 154 0.34 6.03 -7.80
C ARG A 154 -0.74 5.00 -8.10
N PRO A 155 -1.70 5.31 -8.99
CA PRO A 155 -2.73 4.36 -9.41
C PRO A 155 -2.17 3.31 -10.38
N THR A 156 -0.97 3.50 -10.91
CA THR A 156 -0.37 2.57 -11.86
C THR A 156 0.14 1.31 -11.18
N ALA A 157 -0.09 0.18 -11.84
CA ALA A 157 0.49 -1.09 -11.44
C ALA A 157 2.03 -1.04 -11.49
N ARG A 158 2.69 -1.85 -10.66
CA ARG A 158 4.16 -1.93 -10.59
C ARG A 158 4.60 -3.37 -10.43
N LYS A 159 5.64 -3.80 -11.16
CA LYS A 159 6.32 -5.06 -10.82
C LYS A 159 7.21 -4.82 -9.60
N PHE A 160 7.22 -5.76 -8.67
CA PHE A 160 8.02 -5.67 -7.43
C PHE A 160 8.92 -6.90 -7.20
N PRO A 161 9.67 -7.39 -8.20
CA PRO A 161 10.56 -8.52 -7.98
C PRO A 161 11.56 -8.21 -6.85
N GLY A 162 11.74 -9.16 -5.93
CA GLY A 162 12.64 -9.00 -4.78
C GLY A 162 12.04 -8.25 -3.58
N PHE A 163 10.79 -7.78 -3.67
CA PHE A 163 10.10 -7.21 -2.52
C PHE A 163 9.42 -8.31 -1.69
N GLU A 164 9.61 -8.24 -0.38
CA GLU A 164 8.83 -8.94 0.61
C GLU A 164 7.59 -8.12 0.95
N VAL A 165 6.43 -8.78 1.02
CA VAL A 165 5.20 -8.15 1.49
C VAL A 165 5.07 -8.40 2.99
N ARG A 166 4.79 -7.34 3.75
CA ARG A 166 4.56 -7.41 5.20
C ARG A 166 3.33 -6.59 5.59
N HIS A 167 2.68 -6.97 6.66
CA HIS A 167 1.56 -6.22 7.23
C HIS A 167 1.70 -6.10 8.75
N LEU A 168 1.11 -5.05 9.30
CA LEU A 168 1.04 -4.86 10.75
C LEU A 168 -0.21 -5.58 11.29
N PRO A 169 -0.08 -6.48 12.28
CA PRO A 169 -1.22 -7.18 12.87
C PRO A 169 -2.28 -6.22 13.42
N GLY A 170 -3.54 -6.62 13.36
CA GLY A 170 -4.67 -5.80 13.83
C GLY A 170 -5.19 -4.79 12.80
N LEU A 171 -4.66 -4.84 11.56
CA LEU A 171 -5.19 -4.14 10.40
C LEU A 171 -5.74 -5.15 9.38
#